data_AF-C4YMY6-F1
#
_entry.id   AF-C4YMY6-F1
#
_cell.length_a   1.000
_cell.length_b   1.000
_cell.length_c   1.000
_cell.angle_alpha   90.00
_cell.angle_beta   90.00
_cell.angle_gamma   90.00
#
_symmetry.space_group_name_H-M   'P 1'
#
loop_
_entity.id
_entity.type
_entity.pdbx_description
1 polymer ?
#
loop_
_entity_poly.entity_id
_entity_poly.type
_entity_poly.pdbx_seq_one_letter_code
_entity_poly.pdbx_strand_id
1 'polypeptide(L)'
;MPIRLVDYNEDNDSDDYDTTTSRRTTDFELLSNSNINITTDKPFMVRLINSIRCFNIPLINFIILLILIIFLIKLTTKYTNLYMKNSLITIIVTNLVLYGISETLAQSILIYRHDQPMISFKLREEIRLEDEDEDEDEDEEREEIGDPTIELTYFQFNRLAGFMCWGFIMGFFQCLWYKFLQIYSIPQDPKFIEVLRKVMTDQFLFSPISLFCFFTFGTIILEDKTWNDTVNKLKRIYLKTLIINYTVWFPIQFFNFLIIPRDYQVPFSSSISVLWNCYLSMRNSTS
;
A
#
# COMPACT_ATOMS: atom_id res chain seq x y z
N MET A 1 -13.72 -25.37 -79.60
CA MET A 1 -15.11 -25.79 -79.87
C MET A 1 -15.12 -27.31 -79.87
N PRO A 2 -16.04 -28.05 -79.22
CA PRO A 2 -17.28 -27.64 -78.52
C PRO A 2 -17.38 -28.15 -77.05
N ILE A 3 -18.44 -27.71 -76.38
CA ILE A 3 -18.96 -28.20 -75.09
C ILE A 3 -20.02 -29.28 -75.38
N ARG A 4 -20.07 -30.39 -74.61
CA ARG A 4 -21.33 -31.09 -74.27
C ARG A 4 -21.26 -32.15 -73.15
N LEU A 5 -22.10 -31.90 -72.12
CA LEU A 5 -22.96 -32.77 -71.28
C LEU A 5 -22.34 -33.96 -70.52
N VAL A 6 -22.29 -33.91 -69.19
CA VAL A 6 -23.31 -34.32 -68.19
C VAL A 6 -23.46 -35.83 -68.09
N ASP A 7 -23.01 -36.39 -66.97
CA ASP A 7 -23.61 -37.56 -66.35
C ASP A 7 -23.87 -37.24 -64.87
N TYR A 8 -25.11 -37.52 -64.47
CA TYR A 8 -25.71 -37.38 -63.15
C TYR A 8 -25.69 -38.78 -62.53
N ASN A 9 -25.22 -38.92 -61.29
CA ASN A 9 -25.54 -40.07 -60.46
C ASN A 9 -25.83 -39.61 -59.03
N GLU A 10 -27.03 -39.98 -58.61
CA GLU A 10 -27.68 -39.75 -57.33
C GLU A 10 -27.12 -40.65 -56.20
N ASP A 11 -27.35 -40.14 -54.99
CA ASP A 11 -27.58 -40.85 -53.72
C ASP A 11 -26.41 -41.48 -52.96
N ASN A 12 -26.02 -40.83 -51.85
CA ASN A 12 -26.37 -41.36 -50.52
C ASN A 12 -26.22 -40.30 -49.42
N ASP A 13 -27.35 -39.96 -48.81
CA ASP A 13 -27.47 -39.43 -47.46
C ASP A 13 -26.89 -40.43 -46.45
N SER A 14 -26.02 -39.98 -45.55
CA SER A 14 -26.00 -40.30 -44.11
C SER A 14 -24.64 -39.95 -43.50
N ASP A 15 -24.66 -39.06 -42.50
CA ASP A 15 -23.82 -39.06 -41.29
C ASP A 15 -23.41 -37.63 -40.88
N ASP A 16 -24.39 -36.82 -40.47
CA ASP A 16 -24.17 -35.63 -39.64
C ASP A 16 -24.67 -35.89 -38.21
N TYR A 17 -24.01 -36.84 -37.54
CA TYR A 17 -24.23 -37.15 -36.12
C TYR A 17 -22.91 -37.57 -35.47
N ASP A 18 -21.89 -36.71 -35.48
CA ASP A 18 -20.78 -36.90 -34.52
C ASP A 18 -19.98 -35.64 -34.13
N THR A 19 -20.26 -34.47 -34.71
CA THR A 19 -19.48 -33.26 -34.41
C THR A 19 -19.96 -32.53 -33.14
N THR A 20 -21.20 -32.76 -32.69
CA THR A 20 -21.78 -32.06 -31.53
C THR A 20 -21.41 -32.70 -30.19
N THR A 21 -21.24 -34.03 -30.15
CA THR A 21 -20.85 -34.75 -28.93
C THR A 21 -19.38 -34.54 -28.62
N SER A 22 -18.51 -34.56 -29.64
CA SER A 22 -17.06 -34.35 -29.47
C SER A 22 -16.73 -32.94 -28.94
N ARG A 23 -17.44 -31.89 -29.43
CA ARG A 23 -17.34 -30.51 -28.92
C ARG A 23 -17.79 -30.39 -27.46
N ARG A 24 -18.94 -30.98 -27.09
CA ARG A 24 -19.41 -30.96 -25.69
C ARG A 24 -18.45 -31.65 -24.72
N THR A 25 -17.81 -32.74 -25.13
CA THR A 25 -16.80 -33.40 -24.28
C THR A 25 -15.51 -32.60 -24.18
N THR A 26 -15.10 -31.89 -25.23
CA THR A 26 -13.93 -31.00 -25.16
C THR A 26 -14.22 -29.76 -24.33
N ASP A 27 -15.43 -29.20 -24.37
CA ASP A 27 -15.85 -28.08 -23.53
C ASP A 27 -15.96 -28.49 -22.05
N PHE A 28 -16.47 -29.69 -21.75
CA PHE A 28 -16.54 -30.20 -20.37
C PHE A 28 -15.17 -30.60 -19.81
N GLU A 29 -14.25 -31.08 -20.66
CA GLU A 29 -12.85 -31.32 -20.28
C GLU A 29 -12.04 -30.01 -20.17
N LEU A 30 -12.35 -28.97 -20.95
CA LEU A 30 -11.78 -27.63 -20.82
C LEU A 30 -12.27 -26.93 -19.55
N LEU A 31 -13.56 -27.07 -19.18
CA LEU A 31 -14.11 -26.60 -17.91
C LEU A 31 -13.60 -27.43 -16.70
N SER A 32 -13.21 -28.69 -16.91
CA SER A 32 -12.58 -29.52 -15.88
C SER A 32 -11.06 -29.29 -15.76
N ASN A 33 -10.40 -28.84 -16.83
CA ASN A 33 -8.96 -28.53 -16.85
C ASN A 33 -8.64 -27.05 -16.66
N SER A 34 -9.64 -26.17 -16.65
CA SER A 34 -9.58 -24.88 -15.96
C SER A 34 -9.52 -25.16 -14.45
N ASN A 35 -8.37 -25.69 -14.02
CA ASN A 35 -7.84 -25.45 -12.69
C ASN A 35 -7.60 -23.95 -12.58
N ILE A 36 -8.68 -23.18 -12.46
CA ILE A 36 -8.69 -21.90 -11.76
C ILE A 36 -8.36 -22.28 -10.32
N ASN A 37 -7.08 -22.52 -10.07
CA ASN A 37 -6.53 -22.35 -8.76
C ASN A 37 -6.88 -20.92 -8.35
N ILE A 38 -7.58 -20.75 -7.23
CA ILE A 38 -7.17 -19.93 -6.08
C ILE A 38 -8.38 -19.92 -5.13
N THR A 39 -8.59 -21.01 -4.39
CA THR A 39 -8.92 -20.84 -2.97
C THR A 39 -7.65 -21.16 -2.22
N THR A 40 -6.72 -20.20 -2.16
CA THR A 40 -5.80 -20.18 -1.01
C THR A 40 -6.65 -19.71 0.16
N ASP A 41 -7.59 -20.55 0.59
CA ASP A 41 -8.51 -20.26 1.68
C ASP A 41 -7.58 -19.97 2.86
N LYS A 42 -7.46 -18.68 3.24
CA LYS A 42 -6.54 -18.25 4.30
C LYS A 42 -6.78 -19.16 5.51
N PRO A 43 -5.75 -19.53 6.29
CA PRO A 43 -5.93 -20.45 7.39
C PRO A 43 -7.08 -19.97 8.28
N PHE A 44 -7.90 -20.91 8.77
CA PHE A 44 -9.14 -20.61 9.50
C PHE A 44 -8.97 -19.53 10.57
N MET A 45 -7.84 -19.53 11.29
CA MET A 45 -7.51 -18.51 12.29
C MET A 45 -7.44 -17.09 11.72
N VAL A 46 -6.84 -16.90 10.53
CA VAL A 46 -6.76 -15.59 9.86
C VAL A 46 -8.15 -15.12 9.47
N ARG A 47 -9.00 -16.05 9.00
CA ARG A 47 -10.40 -15.76 8.65
C ARG A 47 -11.20 -15.36 9.88
N LEU A 48 -11.07 -16.12 10.97
CA LEU A 48 -11.75 -15.87 12.23
C LEU A 48 -11.36 -14.50 12.81
N ILE A 49 -10.07 -14.17 12.85
CA ILE A 49 -9.57 -12.90 13.39
C ILE A 49 -10.09 -11.69 12.59
N ASN A 50 -10.30 -11.85 11.29
CA ASN A 50 -10.80 -10.78 10.41
C ASN A 50 -12.31 -10.82 10.17
N SER A 51 -13.03 -11.72 10.85
CA SER A 51 -14.45 -11.99 10.56
C SER A 51 -15.39 -10.88 11.01
N ILE A 52 -15.13 -10.30 12.19
CA ILE A 52 -15.91 -9.18 12.74
C ILE A 52 -15.41 -7.89 12.09
N ARG A 53 -16.29 -7.19 11.37
CA ARG A 53 -15.95 -5.97 10.63
C ARG A 53 -16.91 -4.84 11.00
N CYS A 54 -16.39 -3.62 11.04
CA CYS A 54 -17.13 -2.38 11.26
C CYS A 54 -16.92 -1.44 10.08
N PHE A 55 -17.98 -1.05 9.36
CA PHE A 55 -17.87 -0.31 8.08
C PHE A 55 -16.85 -0.95 7.11
N ASN A 56 -16.92 -2.28 7.00
CA ASN A 56 -15.98 -3.13 6.28
C ASN A 56 -14.54 -3.21 6.83
N ILE A 57 -14.15 -2.44 7.85
CA ILE A 57 -12.84 -2.51 8.48
C ILE A 57 -12.80 -3.69 9.47
N PRO A 58 -11.84 -4.63 9.38
CA PRO A 58 -11.66 -5.69 10.36
C PRO A 58 -11.45 -5.15 11.79
N LEU A 59 -12.09 -5.75 12.78
CA LEU A 59 -11.95 -5.37 14.20
C LEU A 59 -10.49 -5.43 14.66
N ILE A 60 -9.70 -6.34 14.08
CA ILE A 60 -8.28 -6.49 14.35
C ILE A 60 -7.49 -5.19 14.08
N ASN A 61 -7.87 -4.38 13.08
CA ASN A 61 -7.23 -3.09 12.82
C ASN A 61 -7.38 -2.16 14.02
N PHE A 62 -8.58 -2.06 14.59
CA PHE A 62 -8.85 -1.22 15.76
C PHE A 62 -8.11 -1.73 16.99
N ILE A 63 -8.04 -3.05 17.20
CA ILE A 63 -7.31 -3.66 18.31
C ILE A 63 -5.82 -3.35 18.22
N ILE A 64 -5.21 -3.56 17.04
CA ILE A 64 -3.79 -3.26 16.81
C ILE A 64 -3.51 -1.78 17.00
N LEU A 65 -4.35 -0.91 16.42
CA LEU A 65 -4.23 0.54 16.56
C LEU A 65 -4.29 0.97 18.03
N LEU A 66 -5.23 0.42 18.81
CA LEU A 66 -5.38 0.71 20.22
C LEU A 66 -4.13 0.27 21.01
N ILE A 67 -3.61 -0.94 20.76
CA ILE A 67 -2.39 -1.44 21.41
C ILE A 67 -1.21 -0.50 21.12
N LEU A 68 -1.02 -0.12 19.86
CA LEU A 68 0.07 0.76 19.45
C LEU A 68 -0.07 2.18 20.04
N ILE A 69 -1.28 2.73 20.11
CA ILE A 69 -1.55 4.03 20.74
C ILE A 69 -1.28 3.98 22.25
N ILE A 70 -1.73 2.93 22.95
CA ILE A 70 -1.44 2.76 24.39
C ILE A 70 0.07 2.65 24.62
N PHE A 71 0.78 1.90 23.78
CA PHE A 71 2.22 1.78 23.86
C PHE A 71 2.92 3.12 23.59
N LEU A 72 2.47 3.87 22.59
CA LEU A 72 2.97 5.22 22.30
C LEU A 72 2.77 6.16 23.48
N ILE A 73 1.58 6.19 24.11
CA ILE A 73 1.30 7.02 25.29
C ILE A 73 2.25 6.66 26.44
N LYS A 74 2.49 5.36 26.69
CA LYS A 74 3.47 4.92 27.70
C LYS A 74 4.89 5.35 27.36
N LEU A 75 5.26 5.35 26.08
CA LEU A 75 6.57 5.80 25.62
C LEU A 75 6.71 7.32 25.77
N THR A 76 5.69 8.09 25.39
CA THR A 76 5.66 9.55 25.48
C THR A 76 5.72 10.03 26.94
N THR A 77 4.96 9.40 27.85
CA THR A 77 4.97 9.77 29.28
C THR A 77 6.33 9.56 29.95
N LYS A 78 7.14 8.62 29.47
CA LYS A 78 8.51 8.39 29.96
C LYS A 78 9.59 8.93 29.02
N TYR A 79 9.20 9.69 28.00
CA TYR A 79 10.08 10.07 26.90
C TYR A 79 11.33 10.79 27.39
N THR A 80 11.19 11.82 28.23
CA THR A 80 12.33 12.60 28.72
C THR A 80 13.34 11.71 29.46
N ASN A 81 12.87 10.81 30.33
CA ASN A 81 13.75 9.90 31.07
C ASN A 81 14.46 8.90 30.15
N LEU A 82 13.75 8.37 29.15
CA LEU A 82 14.32 7.44 28.16
C LEU A 82 15.32 8.15 27.24
N TYR A 83 14.99 9.36 26.78
CA TYR A 83 15.82 10.19 25.92
C TYR A 83 17.13 10.59 26.61
N MET A 84 17.07 10.98 27.89
CA MET A 84 18.26 11.30 28.68
C MET A 84 19.17 10.08 28.90
N LYS A 85 18.61 8.87 28.95
CA LYS A 85 19.39 7.64 29.06
C LYS A 85 20.02 7.23 27.73
N ASN A 86 19.23 7.22 26.66
CA ASN A 86 19.69 6.98 25.30
C ASN A 86 18.70 7.57 24.29
N SER A 87 19.08 8.72 23.71
CA SER A 87 18.26 9.42 22.72
C SER A 87 18.03 8.60 21.45
N LEU A 88 19.04 7.86 20.99
CA LEU A 88 18.97 7.05 19.78
C LEU A 88 17.96 5.90 19.91
N ILE A 89 18.04 5.12 21.01
CA ILE A 89 17.11 4.00 21.22
C ILE A 89 15.67 4.52 21.33
N THR A 90 15.49 5.62 22.06
CA THR A 90 14.16 6.21 22.25
C THR A 90 13.55 6.62 20.92
N ILE A 91 14.31 7.30 20.04
CA ILE A 91 13.84 7.73 18.72
C ILE A 91 13.54 6.53 17.81
N ILE A 92 14.41 5.50 17.81
CA ILE A 92 14.20 4.30 16.99
C ILE A 92 12.91 3.58 17.40
N VAL A 93 12.71 3.34 18.70
CA VAL A 93 11.51 2.67 19.21
C VAL A 93 10.26 3.52 18.94
N THR A 94 10.36 4.84 19.11
CA THR A 94 9.25 5.76 18.81
C THR A 94 8.86 5.70 17.33
N ASN A 95 9.83 5.78 16.41
CA ASN A 95 9.56 5.70 14.98
C ASN A 95 8.99 4.34 14.58
N LEU A 96 9.52 3.24 15.11
CA LEU A 96 8.97 1.90 14.87
C LEU A 96 7.46 1.85 15.20
N VAL A 97 7.05 2.42 16.34
CA VAL A 97 5.64 2.44 16.76
C VAL A 97 4.80 3.36 15.88
N LEU A 98 5.29 4.57 15.59
CA LEU A 98 4.59 5.54 14.78
C LEU A 98 4.35 5.04 13.34
N TYR A 99 5.31 4.34 12.75
CA TYR A 99 5.13 3.71 11.43
C TYR A 99 4.13 2.56 11.48
N GLY A 100 4.10 1.77 12.56
CA GLY A 100 3.06 0.77 12.76
C GLY A 100 1.65 1.37 12.85
N ILE A 101 1.51 2.50 13.56
CA ILE A 101 0.24 3.25 13.63
C ILE A 101 -0.16 3.75 12.24
N SER A 102 0.79 4.34 11.51
CA SER A 102 0.58 4.86 10.15
C SER A 102 0.05 3.79 9.20
N GLU A 103 0.67 2.61 9.24
CA GLU A 103 0.29 1.49 8.38
C GLU A 103 -1.06 0.90 8.76
N THR A 104 -1.34 0.77 10.06
CA THR A 104 -2.66 0.30 10.53
C THR A 104 -3.76 1.27 10.11
N LEU A 105 -3.50 2.59 10.18
CA LEU A 105 -4.42 3.62 9.68
C LEU A 105 -4.61 3.53 8.16
N ALA A 106 -3.53 3.36 7.39
CA ALA A 106 -3.61 3.23 5.94
C ALA A 106 -4.48 2.03 5.52
N GLN A 107 -4.26 0.86 6.14
CA GLN A 107 -5.08 -0.32 5.89
C GLN A 107 -6.55 -0.10 6.28
N SER A 108 -6.82 0.59 7.39
CA SER A 108 -8.19 0.95 7.76
C SER A 108 -8.85 1.87 6.75
N ILE A 109 -8.14 2.89 6.24
CA ILE A 109 -8.69 3.84 5.26
C ILE A 109 -8.95 3.16 3.91
N LEU A 110 -8.04 2.31 3.44
CA LEU A 110 -8.19 1.62 2.14
C LEU A 110 -9.38 0.67 2.11
N ILE A 111 -9.74 0.09 3.25
CA ILE A 111 -10.80 -0.93 3.36
C ILE A 111 -12.15 -0.31 3.76
N TYR A 112 -12.14 0.94 4.24
CA TYR A 112 -13.32 1.65 4.71
C TYR A 112 -14.35 1.81 3.59
N ARG A 113 -15.59 1.41 3.88
CA ARG A 113 -16.74 1.56 2.98
C ARG A 113 -17.93 2.09 3.76
N HIS A 114 -18.46 3.25 3.36
CA HIS A 114 -19.53 3.94 4.08
C HIS A 114 -20.91 3.30 3.85
N ASP A 115 -21.10 2.67 2.69
CA ASP A 115 -22.30 1.93 2.27
C ASP A 115 -22.53 0.64 3.08
N GLN A 116 -21.50 0.15 3.78
CA GLN A 116 -21.56 -1.11 4.51
C GLN A 116 -22.15 -0.94 5.92
N PRO A 117 -22.82 -1.98 6.45
CA PRO A 117 -23.40 -1.92 7.78
C PRO A 117 -22.34 -1.67 8.86
N MET A 118 -22.75 -0.99 9.94
CA MET A 118 -21.88 -0.64 11.06
C MET A 118 -21.21 -1.87 11.69
N ILE A 119 -21.89 -3.03 11.72
CA ILE A 119 -21.30 -4.28 12.17
C ILE A 119 -21.69 -5.37 11.17
N SER A 120 -20.71 -6.13 10.71
CA SER A 120 -20.92 -7.31 9.86
C SER A 120 -20.00 -8.44 10.27
N PHE A 121 -20.44 -9.67 10.00
CA PHE A 121 -19.65 -10.88 10.17
C PHE A 121 -19.44 -11.53 8.81
N LYS A 122 -18.20 -11.56 8.32
CA LYS A 122 -17.83 -12.12 7.02
C LYS A 122 -16.68 -13.11 7.17
N LEU A 123 -16.98 -14.42 7.09
CA LEU A 123 -16.00 -15.49 7.32
C LEU A 123 -15.38 -16.05 6.03
N ARG A 124 -16.06 -15.94 4.89
CA ARG A 124 -15.61 -16.46 3.59
C ARG A 124 -15.51 -15.30 2.60
N GLU A 125 -14.43 -15.29 1.84
CA GLU A 125 -14.20 -14.43 0.69
C GLU A 125 -15.23 -14.77 -0.40
N GLU A 126 -16.11 -13.83 -0.73
CA GLU A 126 -16.95 -13.92 -1.93
C GLU A 126 -16.12 -13.37 -3.08
N ILE A 127 -15.56 -14.27 -3.88
CA ILE A 127 -14.77 -13.94 -5.08
C ILE A 127 -15.76 -13.80 -6.25
N ARG A 128 -15.67 -12.70 -7.00
CA ARG A 128 -16.33 -12.59 -8.31
C ARG A 128 -15.52 -13.43 -9.30
N LEU A 129 -16.18 -14.34 -10.02
CA LEU A 129 -15.64 -14.80 -11.30
C LEU A 129 -15.71 -13.57 -12.22
N GLU A 130 -14.56 -12.99 -12.56
CA GLU A 130 -14.52 -12.06 -13.69
C GLU A 130 -14.91 -12.89 -14.90
N ASP A 131 -16.06 -12.57 -15.51
CA ASP A 131 -16.38 -13.05 -16.85
C ASP A 131 -15.29 -12.45 -17.75
N GLU A 132 -14.32 -13.27 -18.16
CA GLU A 132 -13.48 -12.98 -19.33
C GLU A 132 -14.44 -12.93 -20.52
N ASP A 133 -14.56 -11.75 -21.14
CA ASP A 133 -14.98 -11.43 -22.52
C ASP A 133 -15.41 -9.93 -22.47
N GLU A 134 -15.07 -9.01 -23.37
CA GLU A 134 -14.65 -9.03 -24.77
C GLU A 134 -14.09 -7.61 -25.08
N ASP A 135 -13.44 -7.48 -26.23
CA ASP A 135 -12.75 -6.29 -26.75
C ASP A 135 -13.61 -5.00 -26.89
N GLU A 136 -12.88 -3.87 -26.98
CA GLU A 136 -13.23 -2.47 -27.26
C GLU A 136 -14.57 -2.17 -27.98
N ASP A 137 -15.35 -1.19 -27.48
CA ASP A 137 -15.75 0.05 -28.21
C ASP A 137 -16.75 0.96 -27.42
N GLU A 138 -16.90 2.19 -27.92
CA GLU A 138 -17.32 3.46 -27.31
C GLU A 138 -18.78 3.65 -26.78
N ASP A 139 -18.87 4.53 -25.76
CA ASP A 139 -19.91 5.52 -25.39
C ASP A 139 -21.40 5.17 -25.02
N GLU A 140 -21.77 5.68 -23.83
CA GLU A 140 -23.07 6.12 -23.27
C GLU A 140 -24.27 5.14 -23.12
N GLU A 141 -24.58 4.71 -21.87
CA GLU A 141 -25.73 5.13 -21.04
C GLU A 141 -25.81 4.29 -19.75
N ARG A 142 -26.41 4.84 -18.68
CA ARG A 142 -26.33 4.36 -17.28
C ARG A 142 -27.31 3.22 -16.93
N GLU A 143 -26.94 2.54 -15.84
CA GLU A 143 -27.74 1.76 -14.87
C GLU A 143 -27.90 0.25 -15.11
N GLU A 144 -26.95 -0.51 -14.56
CA GLU A 144 -27.27 -1.68 -13.73
C GLU A 144 -26.53 -1.59 -12.39
N ILE A 145 -27.31 -1.47 -11.31
CA ILE A 145 -26.84 -1.57 -9.91
C ILE A 145 -26.51 -3.05 -9.67
N GLY A 146 -25.30 -3.46 -10.03
CA GLY A 146 -24.67 -4.63 -9.44
C GLY A 146 -24.09 -4.22 -8.09
N ASP A 147 -24.54 -4.85 -7.00
CA ASP A 147 -23.93 -4.67 -5.67
C ASP A 147 -22.41 -4.87 -5.80
N PRO A 148 -21.54 -3.90 -5.42
CA PRO A 148 -20.11 -4.08 -5.53
C PRO A 148 -19.67 -5.25 -4.63
N THR A 149 -19.52 -6.44 -5.20
CA THR A 149 -19.06 -7.64 -4.47
C THR A 149 -17.69 -7.35 -3.86
N ILE A 150 -17.67 -7.27 -2.53
CA ILE A 150 -16.54 -6.79 -1.73
C ILE A 150 -15.48 -7.88 -1.63
N GLU A 151 -14.35 -7.69 -2.32
CA GLU A 151 -13.13 -8.44 -2.01
C GLU A 151 -12.81 -8.27 -0.52
N LEU A 152 -12.72 -9.39 0.21
CA LEU A 152 -12.45 -9.39 1.64
C LEU A 152 -10.97 -9.09 1.88
N THR A 153 -10.65 -7.80 1.99
CA THR A 153 -9.29 -7.41 2.35
C THR A 153 -9.02 -7.77 3.81
N TYR A 154 -8.15 -8.76 4.02
CA TYR A 154 -7.62 -9.17 5.32
C TYR A 154 -6.57 -8.18 5.82
N PHE A 155 -6.38 -8.09 7.14
CA PHE A 155 -5.28 -7.32 7.70
C PHE A 155 -3.92 -7.88 7.25
N GLN A 156 -3.07 -7.00 6.70
CA GLN A 156 -1.81 -7.38 6.07
C GLN A 156 -0.66 -7.22 7.09
N PHE A 157 -0.41 -8.28 7.87
CA PHE A 157 0.66 -8.32 8.87
C PHE A 157 2.07 -8.11 8.29
N ASN A 158 2.34 -8.63 7.09
CA ASN A 158 3.64 -8.45 6.43
C ASN A 158 3.94 -6.96 6.18
N ARG A 159 2.93 -6.20 5.75
CA ARG A 159 3.06 -4.76 5.57
C ARG A 159 3.25 -4.03 6.89
N LEU A 160 2.48 -4.38 7.92
CA LEU A 160 2.68 -3.82 9.26
C LEU A 160 4.13 -4.01 9.72
N ALA A 161 4.63 -5.24 9.65
CA ALA A 161 5.99 -5.58 10.05
C ALA A 161 7.03 -4.80 9.23
N GLY A 162 6.90 -4.76 7.91
CA GLY A 162 7.87 -4.06 7.08
C GLY A 162 7.83 -2.54 7.22
N PHE A 163 6.67 -1.91 7.47
CA PHE A 163 6.61 -0.49 7.82
C PHE A 163 7.26 -0.21 9.19
N MET A 164 7.06 -1.09 10.16
CA MET A 164 7.74 -1.00 11.46
C MET A 164 9.26 -1.16 11.32
N CYS A 165 9.73 -2.09 10.48
CA CYS A 165 11.14 -2.24 10.13
C CYS A 165 11.69 -1.00 9.42
N TRP A 166 10.94 -0.44 8.48
CA TRP A 166 11.31 0.80 7.82
C TRP A 166 11.39 1.97 8.82
N GLY A 167 10.46 2.07 9.76
CA GLY A 167 10.49 3.04 10.86
C GLY A 167 11.72 2.88 11.77
N PHE A 168 12.15 1.65 12.05
CA PHE A 168 13.39 1.38 12.78
C PHE A 168 14.63 1.91 12.03
N ILE A 169 14.75 1.58 10.75
CA ILE A 169 15.86 2.02 9.88
C ILE A 169 15.88 3.55 9.81
N MET A 170 14.73 4.15 9.51
CA MET A 170 14.58 5.60 9.40
C MET A 170 14.88 6.31 10.72
N GLY A 171 14.49 5.76 11.86
CA GLY A 171 14.81 6.34 13.17
C GLY A 171 16.31 6.45 13.42
N PHE A 172 17.10 5.47 12.99
CA PHE A 172 18.56 5.51 13.06
C PHE A 172 19.13 6.59 12.15
N PHE A 173 18.74 6.59 10.87
CA PHE A 173 19.23 7.57 9.90
C PHE A 173 18.81 9.00 10.24
N GLN A 174 17.60 9.20 10.77
CA GLN A 174 17.10 10.51 11.19
C GLN A 174 17.93 11.08 12.35
N CYS A 175 18.32 10.25 13.32
CA CYS A 175 19.23 10.70 14.38
C CYS A 175 20.57 11.19 13.83
N LEU A 176 21.16 10.44 12.89
CA LEU A 176 22.43 10.81 12.26
C LEU A 176 22.28 12.07 11.40
N TRP A 177 21.19 12.16 10.64
CA TRP A 177 20.91 13.28 9.76
C TRP A 177 20.74 14.58 10.54
N TYR A 178 19.94 14.58 11.61
CA TYR A 178 19.73 15.78 12.42
C TYR A 178 21.00 16.20 13.17
N LYS A 179 21.90 15.26 13.50
CA LYS A 179 23.24 15.58 14.00
C LYS A 179 24.11 16.22 12.92
N PHE A 180 24.09 15.68 11.70
CA PHE A 180 24.80 16.24 10.55
C PHE A 180 24.35 17.67 10.26
N LEU A 181 23.04 17.92 10.24
CA LEU A 181 22.48 19.26 10.01
C LEU A 181 22.93 20.31 11.05
N GLN A 182 23.45 19.90 12.21
CA GLN A 182 23.97 20.85 13.20
C GLN A 182 25.23 21.58 12.71
N ILE A 183 25.91 21.09 11.67
CA ILE A 183 27.06 21.79 11.06
C ILE A 183 26.73 23.21 10.60
N TYR A 184 25.46 23.48 10.28
CA TYR A 184 24.99 24.81 9.87
C TYR A 184 24.70 25.76 11.04
N SER A 185 24.75 25.29 12.29
CA SER A 185 24.45 26.09 13.49
C SER A 185 25.66 26.92 13.90
N ILE A 186 26.03 27.88 13.06
CA ILE A 186 27.18 28.77 13.26
C ILE A 186 26.73 29.97 14.12
N PRO A 187 27.39 30.26 15.26
CA PRO A 187 26.93 31.30 16.21
C PRO A 187 26.78 32.72 15.64
N GLN A 188 27.44 33.00 14.53
CA GLN A 188 27.48 34.33 13.90
C GLN A 188 26.41 34.52 12.83
N ASP A 189 25.74 33.45 12.40
CA ASP A 189 24.77 33.52 11.31
C ASP A 189 23.36 33.90 11.80
N PRO A 190 22.61 34.72 11.05
CA PRO A 190 21.19 34.93 11.33
C PRO A 190 20.44 33.61 11.37
N LYS A 191 19.60 33.41 12.40
CA LYS A 191 18.83 32.17 12.61
C LYS A 191 18.03 31.74 11.38
N PHE A 192 17.49 32.70 10.62
CA PHE A 192 16.78 32.43 9.37
C PHE A 192 17.67 31.74 8.32
N ILE A 193 18.92 32.16 8.17
CA ILE A 193 19.87 31.60 7.18
C ILE A 193 20.32 30.19 7.61
N GLU A 194 20.55 29.98 8.91
CA GLU A 194 20.77 28.63 9.46
C GLU A 194 19.60 27.70 9.12
N VAL A 195 18.37 28.11 9.46
CA VAL A 195 17.16 27.32 9.20
C VAL A 195 17.00 27.04 7.71
N LEU A 196 17.16 28.05 6.87
CA LEU A 196 17.02 27.90 5.42
C LEU A 196 18.03 26.88 4.87
N ARG A 197 19.29 26.93 5.29
CA ARG A 197 20.30 25.94 4.88
C ARG A 197 19.92 24.53 5.33
N LYS A 198 19.48 24.36 6.58
CA LYS A 198 19.02 23.05 7.09
C LYS A 198 17.86 22.49 6.26
N VAL A 199 16.84 23.32 5.99
CA VAL A 199 15.67 22.90 5.19
C VAL A 199 16.09 22.58 3.76
N MET A 200 16.88 23.42 3.10
CA MET A 200 17.29 23.16 1.72
C MET A 200 18.14 21.89 1.62
N THR A 201 19.07 21.67 2.54
CA THR A 201 19.85 20.43 2.59
C THR A 201 18.96 19.21 2.84
N ASP A 202 17.98 19.31 3.74
CA ASP A 202 17.03 18.24 4.00
C ASP A 202 16.16 17.89 2.77
N GLN A 203 15.62 18.92 2.11
CA GLN A 203 14.71 18.73 0.97
C GLN A 203 15.42 18.34 -0.32
N PHE A 204 16.67 18.77 -0.56
CA PHE A 204 17.38 18.43 -1.79
C PHE A 204 18.29 17.22 -1.69
N LEU A 205 18.70 16.81 -0.49
CA LEU A 205 19.53 15.61 -0.31
C LEU A 205 18.74 14.47 0.33
N PHE A 206 18.19 14.68 1.52
CA PHE A 206 17.60 13.59 2.28
C PHE A 206 16.26 13.15 1.73
N SER A 207 15.36 14.08 1.44
CA SER A 207 14.01 13.76 0.95
C SER A 207 14.01 12.89 -0.32
N PRO A 208 14.73 13.24 -1.42
CA PRO A 208 14.74 12.44 -2.64
C PRO A 208 15.29 11.04 -2.41
N ILE A 209 16.42 10.94 -1.69
CA ILE A 209 17.07 9.66 -1.39
C ILE A 209 16.14 8.80 -0.53
N SER A 210 15.56 9.37 0.52
CA SER A 210 14.67 8.63 1.43
C SER A 210 13.41 8.13 0.71
N LEU A 211 12.84 8.93 -0.19
CA LEU A 211 11.64 8.56 -0.95
C LEU A 211 11.95 7.46 -1.98
N PHE A 212 13.09 7.56 -2.66
CA PHE A 212 13.55 6.52 -3.57
C PHE A 212 13.78 5.19 -2.84
N CYS A 213 14.48 5.24 -1.70
CA CYS A 213 14.70 4.06 -0.86
C CYS A 213 13.39 3.49 -0.33
N PHE A 214 12.41 4.31 0.04
CA PHE A 214 11.09 3.85 0.48
C PHE A 214 10.37 3.06 -0.61
N PHE A 215 10.27 3.60 -1.83
CA PHE A 215 9.58 2.87 -2.92
C PHE A 215 10.34 1.61 -3.34
N THR A 216 11.68 1.64 -3.28
CA THR A 216 12.51 0.46 -3.52
C THR A 216 12.26 -0.61 -2.46
N PHE A 217 12.28 -0.23 -1.19
CA PHE A 217 11.99 -1.12 -0.07
C PHE A 217 10.57 -1.68 -0.16
N GLY A 218 9.57 -0.83 -0.39
CA GLY A 218 8.17 -1.26 -0.51
C GLY A 218 7.97 -2.24 -1.67
N THR A 219 8.55 -1.97 -2.82
CA THR A 219 8.36 -2.83 -4.00
C THR A 219 9.09 -4.16 -3.86
N ILE A 220 10.34 -4.16 -3.39
CA ILE A 220 11.15 -5.39 -3.33
C ILE A 220 10.82 -6.23 -2.09
N ILE A 221 10.66 -5.59 -0.92
CA ILE A 221 10.55 -6.30 0.37
C ILE A 221 9.10 -6.54 0.79
N LEU A 222 8.18 -5.61 0.47
CA LEU A 222 6.78 -5.75 0.89
C LEU A 222 5.90 -6.42 -0.18
N GLU A 223 6.21 -6.19 -1.45
CA GLU A 223 5.44 -6.70 -2.58
C GLU A 223 6.12 -7.90 -3.27
N ASP A 224 7.32 -8.29 -2.84
CA ASP A 224 8.12 -9.37 -3.44
C ASP A 224 8.31 -9.21 -4.96
N LYS A 225 8.42 -7.96 -5.44
CA LYS A 225 8.56 -7.61 -6.86
C LYS A 225 10.02 -7.38 -7.27
N THR A 226 10.24 -7.32 -8.58
CA THR A 226 11.59 -7.19 -9.15
C THR A 226 12.09 -5.73 -9.16
N TRP A 227 13.38 -5.57 -9.44
CA TRP A 227 13.97 -4.25 -9.68
C TRP A 227 13.33 -3.54 -10.88
N ASN A 228 12.95 -4.29 -11.92
CA ASN A 228 12.32 -3.71 -13.10
C ASN A 228 10.95 -3.11 -12.75
N ASP A 229 10.18 -3.78 -11.90
CA ASP A 229 8.90 -3.28 -11.38
C ASP A 229 9.11 -2.01 -10.55
N THR A 230 10.17 -1.99 -9.74
CA THR A 230 10.56 -0.82 -8.95
C THR A 230 10.85 0.39 -9.85
N VAL A 231 11.63 0.20 -10.92
CA VAL A 231 11.94 1.26 -11.89
C VAL A 231 10.67 1.78 -12.57
N ASN A 232 9.78 0.88 -12.98
CA ASN A 232 8.52 1.25 -13.62
C ASN A 232 7.61 2.03 -12.66
N LYS A 233 7.51 1.59 -11.40
CA LYS A 233 6.78 2.29 -10.34
C LYS A 233 7.34 3.68 -10.11
N LEU A 234 8.67 3.80 -9.95
CA LEU A 234 9.33 5.09 -9.78
C LEU A 234 9.05 6.04 -10.95
N LYS A 235 9.14 5.58 -12.20
CA LYS A 235 8.81 6.42 -13.38
C LYS A 235 7.38 6.96 -13.33
N ARG A 236 6.42 6.16 -12.86
CA ARG A 236 5.00 6.57 -12.78
C ARG A 236 4.72 7.56 -11.65
N ILE A 237 5.24 7.30 -10.45
CA ILE A 237 4.74 7.98 -9.24
C ILE A 237 5.77 8.81 -8.49
N TYR A 238 7.07 8.65 -8.75
CA TYR A 238 8.12 9.26 -7.94
C TYR A 238 8.08 10.79 -7.99
N LEU A 239 8.12 11.39 -9.17
CA LEU A 239 8.16 12.86 -9.30
C LEU A 239 6.91 13.53 -8.73
N LYS A 240 5.72 12.97 -9.02
CA LYS A 240 4.46 13.47 -8.44
C LYS A 240 4.50 13.40 -6.91
N THR A 241 4.99 12.31 -6.35
CA THR A 241 5.10 12.13 -4.90
C THR A 241 6.15 13.06 -4.29
N LEU A 242 7.26 13.31 -4.98
CA LEU A 242 8.32 14.22 -4.54
C LEU A 242 7.85 15.68 -4.50
N ILE A 243 7.06 16.12 -5.48
CA ILE A 243 6.47 17.47 -5.47
C ILE A 243 5.52 17.65 -4.27
N ILE A 244 4.69 16.64 -3.99
CA ILE A 244 3.81 16.66 -2.82
C ILE A 244 4.64 16.64 -1.54
N ASN A 245 5.72 15.84 -1.49
CA ASN A 245 6.65 15.82 -0.38
C ASN A 245 7.18 17.23 -0.09
N TYR A 246 7.66 17.95 -1.10
CA TYR A 246 8.15 19.32 -0.94
C TYR A 246 7.07 20.26 -0.43
N THR A 247 5.86 20.20 -0.99
CA THR A 247 4.74 21.05 -0.57
C THR A 247 4.42 20.88 0.92
N VAL A 248 4.55 19.65 1.43
CA VAL A 248 4.28 19.31 2.83
C VAL A 248 5.48 19.63 3.72
N TRP A 249 6.66 19.16 3.36
CA TRP A 249 7.81 19.12 4.25
C TRP A 249 8.62 20.42 4.29
N PHE A 250 8.62 21.24 3.24
CA PHE A 250 9.23 22.58 3.32
C PHE A 250 8.67 23.41 4.49
N PRO A 251 7.35 23.67 4.60
CA PRO A 251 6.81 24.47 5.68
C PRO A 251 6.99 23.78 7.05
N ILE A 252 6.81 22.45 7.12
CA ILE A 252 6.97 21.69 8.36
C ILE A 252 8.41 21.77 8.88
N GLN A 253 9.41 21.51 8.04
CA GLN A 253 10.80 21.53 8.48
C GLN A 253 11.30 22.94 8.76
N PHE A 254 10.81 23.93 7.99
CA PHE A 254 11.10 25.32 8.29
C PHE A 254 10.59 25.70 9.69
N PHE A 255 9.34 25.35 10.02
CA PHE A 255 8.79 25.52 11.36
C PHE A 255 9.58 24.74 12.42
N ASN A 256 9.91 23.48 12.12
CA ASN A 256 10.65 22.60 13.02
C ASN A 256 12.00 23.22 13.44
N PHE A 257 12.83 23.61 12.48
CA PHE A 257 14.14 24.18 12.77
C PHE A 257 14.07 25.61 13.32
N LEU A 258 13.01 26.37 13.01
CA LEU A 258 12.85 27.74 13.51
C LEU A 258 12.38 27.79 14.96
N ILE A 259 11.41 26.94 15.34
CA ILE A 259 10.67 27.08 16.60
C ILE A 259 10.97 25.93 17.57
N ILE A 260 11.11 24.70 17.09
CA ILE A 260 11.22 23.52 17.97
C ILE A 260 12.65 23.40 18.54
N PRO A 261 12.81 23.22 19.87
CA PRO A 261 14.12 23.01 20.48
C PRO A 261 14.78 21.74 19.94
N ARG A 262 16.12 21.74 19.85
CA ARG A 262 16.92 20.70 19.18
C ARG A 262 16.54 19.27 19.59
N ASP A 263 16.31 19.02 20.88
CA ASP A 263 15.98 17.68 21.39
C ASP A 263 14.60 17.17 20.96
N TYR A 264 13.69 18.08 20.60
CA TYR A 264 12.32 17.75 20.19
C TYR A 264 12.11 17.78 18.67
N GLN A 265 13.11 18.19 17.89
CA GLN A 265 12.96 18.32 16.44
C GLN A 265 12.69 16.98 15.75
N VAL A 266 13.38 15.93 16.20
CA VAL A 266 13.19 14.57 15.69
C VAL A 266 11.81 14.03 16.06
N PRO A 267 11.38 14.05 17.35
CA PRO A 267 10.03 13.67 17.76
C PRO A 267 8.90 14.42 17.05
N PHE A 268 9.07 15.74 16.87
CA PHE A 268 8.10 16.57 16.17
C PHE A 268 7.93 16.10 14.72
N SER A 269 9.06 15.97 13.99
CA SER A 269 9.04 15.48 12.62
C SER A 269 8.42 14.08 12.53
N SER A 270 8.79 13.16 13.43
CA SER A 270 8.24 11.80 13.47
C SER A 270 6.73 11.76 13.71
N SER A 271 6.18 12.69 14.50
CA SER A 271 4.75 12.75 14.77
C SER A 271 3.95 13.10 13.51
N ILE A 272 4.43 14.07 12.73
CA ILE A 272 3.79 14.45 11.46
C ILE A 272 4.01 13.37 10.38
N SER A 273 5.14 12.67 10.44
CA SER A 273 5.41 11.54 9.55
C SER A 273 4.32 10.46 9.61
N VAL A 274 3.51 10.37 10.66
CA VAL A 274 2.40 9.40 10.71
C VAL A 274 1.46 9.56 9.52
N LEU A 275 1.04 10.80 9.25
CA LEU A 275 0.14 11.10 8.14
C LEU A 275 0.85 10.92 6.78
N TRP A 276 2.11 11.33 6.70
CA TRP A 276 2.91 11.17 5.49
C TRP A 276 3.13 9.68 5.14
N ASN A 277 3.42 8.84 6.13
CA ASN A 277 3.61 7.40 5.94
C ASN A 277 2.31 6.70 5.61
N CYS A 278 1.19 7.14 6.21
CA CYS A 278 -0.14 6.66 5.82
C CYS A 278 -0.39 6.95 4.33
N TYR A 279 -0.14 8.18 3.88
CA TYR A 279 -0.23 8.56 2.48
C TYR A 279 0.70 7.72 1.59
N LEU A 280 1.97 7.58 1.96
CA LEU A 280 2.94 6.78 1.21
C LEU A 280 2.55 5.31 1.12
N SER A 281 1.99 4.74 2.18
CA SER A 281 1.48 3.37 2.20
C SER A 281 0.34 3.18 1.20
N MET A 282 -0.64 4.09 1.21
CA MET A 282 -1.74 4.09 0.25
C MET A 282 -1.21 4.21 -1.18
N ARG A 283 -0.32 5.18 -1.44
CA ARG A 283 0.30 5.36 -2.75
C ARG A 283 1.07 4.11 -3.19
N ASN A 284 1.78 3.45 -2.28
CA ASN A 284 2.52 2.25 -2.61
C ASN A 284 1.59 1.07 -2.98
N SER A 285 0.44 0.94 -2.32
CA SER A 285 -0.55 -0.12 -2.60
C SER A 285 -1.35 0.07 -3.87
N THR A 286 -1.60 1.32 -4.28
CA THR A 286 -2.45 1.63 -5.44
C THR A 286 -1.64 1.79 -6.75
N SER A 287 -0.33 1.52 -6.76
CA SER A 287 0.58 1.86 -7.88
C SER A 287 1.30 0.69 -8.53
#